data_AF-A0A1V5LM96-F1
#
_entry.id   AF-A0A1V5LM96-F1
#
_cell.length_a   1.000
_cell.length_b   1.000
_cell.length_c   1.000
_cell.angle_alpha   90.00
_cell.angle_beta   90.00
_cell.angle_gamma   90.00
#
_symmetry.space_group_name_H-M   'P 1'
#
loop_
_entity.id
_entity.type
_entity.pdbx_description
1 polymer ?
#
loop_
_entity_poly.entity_id
_entity_poly.type
_entity_poly.pdbx_seq_one_letter_code
_entity_poly.pdbx_strand_id
1 'polypeptide(L)'
;MLRNGGITSALLSNLVSNVPAVLLFRPIIPHFARPEQAWLTLAMATTLAGNLTLLGSVANLIVAESAKQRGVLLSFREYLRAGVPITLLTLLWGILWLTLTA
;
A
#
# COMPACT_ATOMS: atom_id res chain seq x y z
N MET A 1 -30.53 9.42 12.04
CA MET A 1 -30.44 8.05 11.48
C MET A 1 -29.12 7.44 11.92
N LEU A 2 -29.09 7.11 13.22
CA LEU A 2 -28.30 6.12 13.94
C LEU A 2 -26.91 5.82 13.36
N ARG A 3 -25.77 6.14 14.00
CA ARG A 3 -24.56 5.26 14.04
C ARG A 3 -23.89 4.78 12.72
N ASN A 4 -24.34 5.15 11.51
CA ASN A 4 -24.26 4.26 10.32
C ASN A 4 -23.46 4.78 9.09
N GLY A 5 -22.98 6.03 9.10
CA GLY A 5 -21.70 6.43 8.48
C GLY A 5 -20.54 6.30 9.50
N GLY A 6 -20.69 5.43 10.51
CA GLY A 6 -20.22 5.76 11.86
C GLY A 6 -18.76 5.51 12.21
N ILE A 7 -18.16 4.41 11.75
CA ILE A 7 -16.70 4.33 11.61
C ILE A 7 -16.57 3.94 10.16
N THR A 8 -16.81 4.86 9.22
CA THR A 8 -17.03 4.47 7.81
C THR A 8 -16.06 5.20 6.92
N SER A 9 -15.33 4.54 6.07
CA SER A 9 -15.31 3.12 5.74
C SER A 9 -14.39 2.30 6.68
N ALA A 10 -14.57 2.39 8.01
CA ALA A 10 -13.92 1.73 9.17
C ALA A 10 -12.40 1.64 9.27
N LEU A 11 -11.71 2.07 8.23
CA LEU A 11 -10.85 3.23 8.11
C LEU A 11 -10.35 3.18 6.65
N LEU A 12 -11.29 3.33 5.70
CA LEU A 12 -11.21 2.95 4.28
C LEU A 12 -10.11 1.91 3.95
N SER A 13 -10.08 0.69 4.49
CA SER A 13 -10.55 0.07 5.74
C SER A 13 -9.41 -0.70 6.45
N ASN A 14 -8.52 0.02 7.14
CA ASN A 14 -7.14 -0.40 7.47
C ASN A 14 -6.27 -0.58 6.23
N LEU A 15 -6.56 0.25 5.25
CA LEU A 15 -6.35 -0.10 3.89
C LEU A 15 -5.83 1.17 3.17
N VAL A 16 -5.15 1.02 2.06
CA VAL A 16 -5.37 -0.15 1.22
C VAL A 16 -4.30 -1.25 1.40
N SER A 17 -4.62 -2.17 2.32
CA SER A 17 -4.03 -3.45 2.73
C SER A 17 -2.81 -3.52 3.64
N ASN A 18 -2.19 -2.41 4.04
CA ASN A 18 -0.86 -2.49 4.69
C ASN A 18 -0.88 -3.02 6.12
N VAL A 19 -1.62 -2.36 7.03
CA VAL A 19 -1.63 -2.74 8.46
C VAL A 19 -2.16 -4.18 8.69
N PRO A 20 -3.25 -4.62 8.03
CA PRO A 20 -3.74 -6.00 8.13
C PRO A 20 -2.74 -7.01 7.60
N ALA A 21 -2.01 -6.69 6.52
CA ALA A 21 -0.95 -7.57 6.02
C ALA A 21 0.16 -7.74 7.07
N VAL A 22 0.59 -6.66 7.72
CA VAL A 22 1.60 -6.75 8.79
C VAL A 22 1.13 -7.61 9.95
N LEU A 23 -0.11 -7.44 10.40
CA LEU A 23 -0.69 -8.22 11.48
C LEU A 23 -0.82 -9.71 11.12
N LEU A 24 -1.10 -10.02 9.84
CA LEU A 24 -1.19 -11.39 9.33
C LEU A 24 0.16 -12.11 9.35
N PHE A 25 1.24 -11.42 8.97
CA PHE A 25 2.59 -12.01 8.91
C PHE A 25 3.33 -12.00 10.25
N ARG A 26 2.91 -11.15 11.20
CA ARG A 26 3.49 -11.05 12.55
C ARG A 26 3.76 -12.38 13.27
N PRO A 27 2.84 -13.37 13.31
CA PRO A 27 3.11 -14.63 14.01
C PRO A 27 4.10 -15.54 13.26
N ILE A 28 4.27 -15.37 11.95
CA ILE A 28 5.10 -16.24 11.11
C ILE A 28 6.54 -15.74 11.06
N ILE A 29 6.75 -14.41 11.03
CA ILE A 29 8.08 -13.83 10.86
C ILE A 29 9.14 -14.33 11.85
N PRO A 30 8.86 -14.49 13.16
CA PRO A 30 9.83 -15.00 14.12
C PRO A 30 10.36 -16.41 13.80
N HIS A 31 9.66 -17.18 12.96
CA HIS A 31 10.02 -18.54 12.59
C HIS A 31 10.87 -18.61 11.31
N PHE A 32 11.16 -17.49 10.64
CA PHE A 32 12.05 -17.48 9.49
C PHE A 32 13.52 -17.57 9.91
N ALA A 33 14.38 -18.05 9.00
CA ALA A 33 15.82 -18.10 9.22
C ALA A 33 16.46 -16.72 9.46
N ARG A 34 15.87 -15.65 8.89
CA ARG A 34 16.31 -14.24 9.06
C ARG A 34 15.12 -13.32 9.39
N PRO A 35 14.63 -13.31 10.65
CA PRO A 35 13.43 -12.56 11.02
C PRO A 35 13.53 -11.05 10.80
N GLU A 36 14.70 -10.44 11.05
CA GLU A 36 14.93 -9.01 10.84
C GLU A 36 14.76 -8.62 9.36
N GLN A 37 15.39 -9.36 8.45
CA GLN A 37 15.25 -9.13 7.02
C GLN A 37 13.80 -9.37 6.54
N ALA A 38 13.10 -10.35 7.11
CA ALA A 38 11.69 -10.58 6.82
C ALA A 38 10.81 -9.41 7.27
N TRP A 39 11.09 -8.80 8.43
CA TRP A 39 10.42 -7.57 8.88
C TRP A 39 10.68 -6.39 7.94
N LEU A 40 11.94 -6.16 7.55
CA LEU A 40 12.30 -5.09 6.62
C LEU A 40 11.64 -5.27 5.24
N THR A 41 11.65 -6.51 4.73
CA THR A 41 11.02 -6.86 3.45
C THR A 41 9.52 -6.65 3.50
N LEU A 42 8.86 -7.08 4.58
CA LEU A 42 7.42 -6.88 4.77
C LEU A 42 7.06 -5.40 4.87
N ALA A 43 7.80 -4.62 5.65
CA ALA A 43 7.57 -3.18 5.81
C ALA A 43 7.70 -2.43 4.48
N MET A 44 8.75 -2.73 3.71
CA MET A 44 8.99 -2.16 2.39
C MET A 44 7.90 -2.59 1.40
N ALA A 45 7.62 -3.89 1.30
CA ALA A 45 6.67 -4.43 0.33
C ALA A 45 5.26 -3.91 0.55
N THR A 46 4.78 -3.89 1.80
CA THR A 46 3.46 -3.35 2.14
C THR A 46 3.37 -1.86 1.82
N THR A 47 4.41 -1.07 2.11
CA THR A 47 4.42 0.37 1.78
C THR A 47 4.37 0.64 0.28
N LEU A 48 5.20 -0.04 -0.52
CA LEU A 48 5.29 0.19 -1.96
C LEU A 48 4.08 -0.36 -2.74
N ALA A 49 3.50 -1.47 -2.28
CA ALA A 49 2.29 -2.05 -2.87
C ALA A 49 1.08 -1.09 -2.81
N GLY A 50 1.05 -0.16 -1.84
CA GLY A 50 -0.01 0.86 -1.74
C GLY A 50 -0.10 1.82 -2.94
N ASN A 51 0.93 1.89 -3.79
CA ASN A 51 0.92 2.70 -5.01
C ASN A 51 0.35 1.98 -6.24
N LEU A 52 -0.01 0.70 -6.12
CA LEU A 52 -0.42 -0.12 -7.26
C LEU A 52 -1.71 0.41 -7.90
N THR A 53 -2.66 0.86 -7.08
CA THR A 53 -3.99 1.29 -7.53
C THR A 53 -4.37 2.62 -6.89
N LEU A 54 -5.33 3.32 -7.49
CA LEU A 54 -5.84 4.59 -6.97
C LEU A 54 -6.42 4.44 -5.56
N LEU A 55 -7.06 3.30 -5.28
CA LEU A 55 -7.58 3.00 -3.95
C LEU A 55 -6.46 2.62 -2.98
N GLY A 56 -5.29 2.18 -3.47
CA GLY A 56 -4.12 1.62 -2.76
C GLY A 56 -3.60 2.37 -1.53
N SER A 57 -3.88 3.65 -1.40
CA SER A 57 -3.57 4.43 -0.21
C SER A 57 -4.50 5.64 -0.09
N VAL A 58 -4.70 6.10 1.14
CA VAL A 58 -5.40 7.36 1.41
C VAL A 58 -4.71 8.55 0.73
N ALA A 59 -3.37 8.52 0.63
CA ALA A 59 -2.62 9.57 -0.06
C ALA A 59 -3.02 9.70 -1.54
N ASN A 60 -3.24 8.57 -2.24
CA ASN A 60 -3.67 8.57 -3.64
C ASN A 60 -5.05 9.19 -3.81
N LEU A 61 -5.97 8.92 -2.88
CA LEU A 61 -7.31 9.49 -2.87
C LEU A 61 -7.32 10.98 -2.55
N ILE A 62 -6.46 11.42 -1.61
CA ILE A 62 -6.27 12.85 -1.31
C ILE A 62 -5.80 13.59 -2.57
N VAL A 63 -4.82 13.04 -3.29
CA VAL A 63 -4.32 13.64 -4.53
C VAL A 63 -5.39 13.65 -5.62
N ALA A 64 -6.14 12.56 -5.80
CA ALA A 64 -7.20 12.51 -6.81
C ALA A 64 -8.37 13.46 -6.52
N GLU A 65 -8.79 13.59 -5.26
CA GLU A 65 -9.82 14.56 -4.88
C GLU A 65 -9.30 16.00 -5.04
N SER A 66 -8.03 16.26 -4.72
CA SER A 66 -7.40 17.57 -4.95
C SER A 66 -7.30 17.91 -6.45
N ALA A 67 -6.96 16.93 -7.29
CA ALA A 67 -6.93 17.10 -8.74
C ALA A 67 -8.32 17.41 -9.31
N LYS A 68 -9.35 16.72 -8.82
CA LYS A 68 -10.75 16.95 -9.18
C LYS A 68 -11.22 18.36 -8.82
N GLN A 69 -10.81 18.90 -7.67
CA GLN A 69 -11.08 20.31 -7.30
C GLN A 69 -10.46 21.32 -8.27
N ARG A 70 -9.43 20.92 -9.03
CA ARG A 70 -8.77 21.73 -10.07
C ARG A 70 -9.26 21.40 -11.49
N GLY A 71 -10.35 20.64 -11.63
CA GLY A 71 -10.92 20.24 -12.91
C GLY A 71 -10.21 19.06 -13.60
N VAL A 72 -9.27 18.40 -12.93
CA VAL A 72 -8.58 17.21 -13.46
C VAL A 72 -9.24 15.96 -12.90
N LEU A 73 -9.96 15.22 -13.73
CA LEU A 73 -10.59 13.96 -13.35
C LEU A 73 -9.63 12.81 -13.59
N LEU A 74 -9.14 12.21 -12.50
CA LEU A 74 -8.28 11.03 -12.58
C LEU A 74 -9.13 9.77 -12.52
N SER A 75 -9.22 9.03 -13.63
CA SER A 75 -9.92 7.74 -13.65
C SER A 75 -9.05 6.64 -13.02
N PHE A 76 -9.71 5.60 -12.52
CA PHE A 76 -9.02 4.43 -11.95
C PHE A 76 -8.04 3.78 -12.95
N ARG A 77 -8.42 3.70 -14.23
CA ARG A 77 -7.57 3.12 -15.28
C ARG A 77 -6.35 3.98 -15.60
N GLU A 78 -6.50 5.30 -15.63
CA GLU A 78 -5.37 6.21 -15.87
C GLU A 78 -4.34 6.10 -14.76
N TYR A 79 -4.79 6.08 -13.49
CA TYR A 79 -3.89 5.84 -12.37
C TYR A 79 -3.22 4.47 -12.48
N LEU A 80 -4.00 3.41 -12.73
CA LEU A 80 -3.49 2.03 -12.78
C LEU A 80 -2.38 1.85 -13.85
N ARG A 81 -2.50 2.53 -14.99
CA ARG A 81 -1.49 2.48 -16.06
C ARG A 81 -0.11 2.97 -15.61
N ALA A 82 -0.07 3.91 -14.67
CA ALA A 82 1.18 4.40 -14.07
C ALA A 82 1.54 3.63 -12.78
N GLY A 83 0.55 3.32 -11.94
CA GLY A 83 0.76 2.64 -10.66
C GLY A 83 1.37 1.25 -10.79
N VAL A 84 0.90 0.44 -11.75
CA VAL A 84 1.42 -0.92 -12.00
C VAL A 84 2.92 -0.94 -12.29
N PRO A 85 3.44 -0.25 -13.32
CA PRO A 85 4.87 -0.29 -13.61
C PRO A 85 5.71 0.30 -12.47
N ILE A 86 5.27 1.38 -11.83
CA ILE A 86 6.02 2.03 -10.73
C ILE A 86 6.13 1.08 -9.53
N THR A 87 5.03 0.48 -9.09
CA THR A 87 5.03 -0.45 -7.96
C THR A 87 5.90 -1.68 -8.24
N LEU A 88 5.81 -2.27 -9.43
CA LEU A 88 6.61 -3.45 -9.78
C LEU A 88 8.11 -3.14 -9.80
N LEU A 89 8.51 -2.03 -10.42
CA LEU A 89 9.92 -1.63 -10.51
C LEU A 89 10.50 -1.32 -9.12
N THR A 90 9.75 -0.59 -8.29
CA THR A 90 10.20 -0.24 -6.94
C THR A 90 10.28 -1.46 -6.01
N LEU A 91 9.33 -2.39 -6.10
CA LEU A 91 9.39 -3.66 -5.35
C LEU A 91 10.58 -4.52 -5.78
N LEU A 92 10.80 -4.69 -7.08
CA LEU A 92 11.92 -5.46 -7.62
C LEU A 92 13.25 -4.89 -7.12
N TRP A 93 13.41 -3.57 -7.24
CA TRP A 93 14.61 -2.87 -6.78
C TRP A 93 14.83 -3.04 -5.27
N GLY A 94 13.78 -2.85 -4.48
CA GLY A 94 13.84 -2.99 -3.03
C GLY A 94 14.21 -4.40 -2.58
N ILE A 95 13.63 -5.43 -3.21
CA ILE A 95 13.97 -6.83 -2.93
C ILE A 95 15.44 -7.07 -3.27
N LEU A 96 15.89 -6.66 -4.47
CA LEU A 96 17.28 -6.82 -4.89
C LEU A 96 18.23 -6.15 -3.89
N TRP A 97 17.95 -4.90 -3.51
CA TRP A 97 18.75 -4.16 -2.53
C TRP A 97 18.84 -4.88 -1.18
N LEU A 98 17.71 -5.32 -0.63
CA LEU A 98 17.69 -6.03 0.66
C LEU A 98 18.36 -7.41 0.59
N THR A 99 18.33 -8.09 -0.56
CA THR A 99 19.03 -9.38 -0.72
C THR A 99 20.54 -9.22 -0.89
N LEU A 100 21.00 -8.09 -1.42
CA LEU A 100 22.42 -7.81 -1.62
C LEU A 100 23.10 -7.20 -0.38
N THR A 101 22.33 -6.54 0.48
CA THR A 101 22.87 -5.83 1.66
C THR A 101 22.58 -6.50 3.01
N ALA A 102 21.73 -7.54 3.07
CA ALA A 102 21.38 -8.28 4.31
C ALA A 102 21.49 -9.81 4.16
#